data_AF-A0A972RGF6-F1
#
_entry.id   AF-A0A972RGF6-F1
#
_cell.length_a   1.000
_cell.length_b   1.000
_cell.length_c   1.000
_cell.angle_alpha   90.00
_cell.angle_beta   90.00
_cell.angle_gamma   90.00
#
_symmetry.space_group_name_H-M   'P 1'
#
loop_
_entity.id
_entity.type
_entity.pdbx_description
1 polymer ?
#
loop_
_entity_poly.entity_id
_entity_poly.type
_entity_poly.pdbx_seq_one_letter_code
_entity_poly.pdbx_strand_id
1 'polypeptide(L)'
;MIVIVITYIVLIILYIKGVMNVFLLCRADSKESIYLREKGYPAPLIYLISFIDVIFFRRLFRINKPLWLGEWLFHISFLFVILAHLRFLLIGLPSWWSHIVCIGKYGGIVMPFSLVYILIVRASIDWRRYISPGNLFLILLLILISLSGLFMRYINRMDIIDVKAFVTGIFTFNLQPLPDSRVFVFHYLLGLVLLLYLPSHVMTAPITVAEARRREEFRI
;
A
#
# COMPACT_ATOMS: atom_id res chain seq x y z
N MET A 1 -22.54 0.66 -15.59
CA MET A 1 -21.74 1.16 -16.72
C MET A 1 -20.73 2.23 -16.30
N ILE A 2 -21.12 3.33 -15.65
CA ILE A 2 -20.19 4.41 -15.24
C ILE A 2 -19.00 3.89 -14.40
N VAL A 3 -19.26 3.07 -13.38
CA VAL A 3 -18.19 2.53 -12.51
C VAL A 3 -17.15 1.75 -13.29
N ILE A 4 -17.58 0.92 -14.25
CA ILE A 4 -16.68 0.11 -15.10
C ILE A 4 -15.78 1.01 -15.95
N VAL A 5 -16.36 2.07 -16.55
CA VAL A 5 -15.58 3.04 -17.34
C VAL A 5 -14.54 3.73 -16.46
N ILE A 6 -14.92 4.17 -15.26
CA ILE A 6 -14.00 4.77 -14.28
C ILE A 6 -12.88 3.78 -13.94
N THR A 7 -13.20 2.49 -13.72
CA THR A 7 -12.20 1.46 -13.46
C THR A 7 -11.16 1.38 -14.57
N TYR A 8 -11.57 1.29 -15.84
CA TYR A 8 -10.62 1.22 -16.95
C TYR A 8 -9.77 2.48 -17.07
N ILE A 9 -10.35 3.67 -16.89
CA ILE A 9 -9.59 4.93 -16.86
C ILE A 9 -8.52 4.90 -15.76
N VAL A 10 -8.89 4.48 -14.55
CA VAL A 10 -7.97 4.38 -13.41
C VAL A 10 -6.86 3.36 -13.68
N LEU A 11 -7.18 2.21 -14.28
CA LEU A 11 -6.18 1.19 -14.65
C LEU A 11 -5.20 1.70 -15.71
N ILE A 12 -5.67 2.46 -16.70
CA ILE A 12 -4.80 3.11 -17.71
C ILE A 12 -3.86 4.12 -17.03
N ILE A 13 -4.40 4.98 -16.16
CA ILE A 13 -3.59 5.95 -15.40
C ILE A 13 -2.56 5.25 -14.53
N LEU A 14 -2.97 4.19 -13.82
CA LEU A 14 -2.10 3.35 -13.00
C LEU A 14 -0.95 2.78 -13.83
N TYR A 15 -1.25 2.24 -15.01
CA TYR A 15 -0.25 1.69 -15.92
C TYR A 15 0.76 2.75 -16.36
N ILE A 16 0.29 3.92 -16.84
CA ILE A 16 1.16 5.03 -17.29
C ILE A 16 2.06 5.51 -16.14
N LYS A 17 1.47 5.77 -14.96
CA LYS A 17 2.23 6.17 -13.77
C LYS A 17 3.22 5.10 -13.32
N GLY A 18 2.85 3.82 -13.44
CA GLY A 18 3.73 2.69 -13.14
C GLY A 18 4.97 2.70 -14.02
N VAL A 19 4.79 2.76 -15.35
CA VAL A 19 5.89 2.84 -16.32
C VAL A 19 6.79 4.04 -16.06
N MET A 20 6.20 5.22 -15.83
CA MET A 20 6.96 6.43 -15.54
C MET A 20 7.80 6.33 -14.25
N ASN A 21 7.25 5.77 -13.17
CA ASN A 21 7.98 5.61 -11.92
C ASN A 21 9.09 4.55 -12.02
N VAL A 22 8.89 3.47 -12.79
CA VAL A 22 9.96 2.50 -13.07
C VAL A 22 11.12 3.17 -13.80
N PHE A 23 10.83 4.02 -14.79
CA PHE A 23 11.85 4.79 -15.49
C PHE A 23 12.62 5.74 -14.56
N LEU A 24 11.91 6.41 -13.63
CA LEU A 24 12.54 7.26 -12.61
C LEU A 24 13.42 6.45 -11.65
N LEU A 25 12.99 5.25 -11.24
CA LEU A 25 13.76 4.35 -10.40
C LEU A 25 15.06 3.91 -11.06
N CYS A 26 15.00 3.44 -12.31
CA CYS A 26 16.19 3.04 -13.05
C CYS A 26 17.20 4.19 -13.19
N ARG A 27 16.72 5.44 -13.30
CA ARG A 27 17.58 6.64 -13.32
C ARG A 27 18.16 7.03 -11.96
N ALA A 28 17.48 6.69 -10.87
CA ALA A 28 17.94 7.00 -9.52
C ALA A 28 18.94 5.95 -9.00
N ASP A 29 18.69 4.67 -9.25
CA ASP A 29 19.54 3.55 -8.86
C ASP A 29 20.95 3.64 -9.48
N SER A 30 21.03 4.12 -10.72
CA SER A 30 22.32 4.39 -11.37
C SER A 30 23.16 5.44 -10.64
N LYS A 31 22.55 6.37 -9.88
CA LYS A 31 23.28 7.39 -9.11
C LYS A 31 23.66 6.91 -7.70
N GLU A 32 22.86 6.06 -7.08
CA GLU A 32 23.13 5.53 -5.74
C GLU A 32 24.22 4.44 -5.78
N SER A 33 24.15 3.54 -6.75
CA SER A 33 25.14 2.48 -6.94
C SER A 33 26.55 3.02 -7.16
N ILE A 34 26.70 4.17 -7.83
CA ILE A 34 27.98 4.89 -7.99
C ILE A 34 28.51 5.33 -6.61
N TYR A 35 27.67 5.99 -5.80
CA TYR A 35 28.06 6.52 -4.49
C TYR A 35 28.51 5.45 -3.49
N LEU A 36 27.76 4.34 -3.40
CA LEU A 36 28.08 3.27 -2.45
C LEU A 36 29.30 2.43 -2.90
N ARG A 37 29.56 2.37 -4.21
CA ARG A 37 30.77 1.78 -4.77
C ARG A 37 32.00 2.63 -4.47
N GLU A 38 31.90 3.96 -4.52
CA GLU A 38 32.98 4.88 -4.12
C GLU A 38 33.38 4.70 -2.65
N LYS A 39 32.45 4.33 -1.76
CA LYS A 39 32.72 4.06 -0.34
C LYS A 39 33.33 2.68 -0.03
N GLY A 40 33.58 1.84 -1.04
CA GLY A 40 34.27 0.56 -0.89
C GLY A 40 33.42 -0.62 -0.38
N TYR A 41 32.08 -0.49 -0.35
CA TYR A 41 31.22 -1.63 0.00
C TYR A 41 31.07 -2.61 -1.18
N PRO A 42 31.05 -3.94 -0.94
CA PRO A 42 30.76 -4.91 -1.98
C PRO A 42 29.28 -4.81 -2.40
N ALA A 43 29.02 -4.85 -3.71
CA ALA A 43 27.68 -4.74 -4.30
C ALA A 43 26.58 -5.60 -3.61
N PRO A 44 26.78 -6.90 -3.32
CA PRO A 44 25.72 -7.72 -2.70
C PRO A 44 25.35 -7.26 -1.28
N LEU A 45 26.31 -6.73 -0.52
CA LEU A 45 26.06 -6.25 0.83
C LEU A 45 25.22 -4.98 0.83
N ILE A 46 25.41 -4.10 -0.15
CA ILE A 46 24.62 -2.88 -0.34
C ILE A 46 23.14 -3.22 -0.51
N TYR A 47 22.81 -4.10 -1.46
CA TYR A 47 21.43 -4.49 -1.73
C TYR A 47 20.77 -5.15 -0.52
N LEU A 48 21.51 -5.98 0.21
CA LEU A 48 21.00 -6.63 1.42
C LEU A 48 20.65 -5.62 2.51
N ILE A 49 21.53 -4.65 2.79
CA ILE A 49 21.27 -3.63 3.82
C ILE A 49 20.08 -2.76 3.40
N SER A 50 20.03 -2.31 2.14
CA SER A 50 18.91 -1.50 1.64
C SER A 50 17.57 -2.25 1.72
N PHE A 51 17.55 -3.53 1.38
CA PHE A 51 16.37 -4.37 1.49
C PHE A 51 15.89 -4.52 2.95
N ILE A 52 16.82 -4.79 3.87
CA ILE A 52 16.50 -4.92 5.29
C ILE A 52 16.00 -3.60 5.88
N ASP A 53 16.58 -2.47 5.48
CA ASP A 53 16.15 -1.14 5.93
C ASP A 53 14.72 -0.81 5.49
N VAL A 54 14.32 -1.23 4.28
CA VAL A 54 12.96 -1.05 3.75
C VAL A 54 11.95 -1.92 4.51
N ILE A 55 12.29 -3.17 4.82
CA ILE A 55 11.37 -4.10 5.50
C ILE A 55 11.21 -3.77 6.98
N PHE A 56 12.31 -3.51 7.67
CA PHE A 56 12.31 -3.35 9.13
C PHE A 56 12.25 -1.90 9.58
N PHE A 57 12.28 -0.93 8.66
CA PHE A 57 12.32 0.49 8.98
C PHE A 57 13.34 0.83 10.07
N ARG A 58 14.56 0.25 9.99
CA ARG A 58 15.58 0.31 11.06
C ARG A 58 15.88 1.75 11.50
N ARG A 59 15.90 2.68 10.54
CA ARG A 59 16.06 4.12 10.81
C ARG A 59 14.97 4.66 11.72
N LEU A 60 13.71 4.39 11.39
CA LEU A 60 12.57 4.85 12.17
C LEU A 60 12.57 4.23 13.57
N PHE A 61 12.98 2.97 13.69
CA PHE A 61 13.14 2.31 15.00
C PHE A 61 14.13 3.05 15.92
N ARG A 62 15.24 3.55 15.37
CA ARG A 62 16.24 4.32 16.13
C ARG A 62 15.73 5.69 16.57
N ILE A 63 14.95 6.37 15.72
CA ILE A 63 14.52 7.76 15.93
C ILE A 63 13.23 7.82 16.76
N ASN A 64 12.25 6.98 16.45
CA ASN A 64 10.91 7.04 17.01
C ASN A 64 10.28 5.65 17.11
N LYS A 65 10.55 4.97 18.22
CA LYS A 65 10.02 3.63 18.54
C LYS A 65 8.49 3.52 18.52
N PRO A 66 7.70 4.46 19.10
CA PRO A 66 6.25 4.34 19.03
C PRO A 66 5.74 4.48 17.60
N LEU A 67 6.25 5.43 16.81
CA LEU A 67 5.85 5.56 15.42
C LEU A 67 6.24 4.32 14.59
N TRP A 68 7.42 3.74 14.85
CA TRP A 68 7.85 2.49 14.22
C TRP A 68 6.84 1.35 14.44
N LEU A 69 6.35 1.17 15.66
CA LEU A 69 5.39 0.11 15.97
C LEU A 69 4.09 0.28 15.16
N GLY A 70 3.57 1.50 15.11
CA GLY A 70 2.36 1.83 14.36
C GLY A 70 2.52 1.58 12.87
N GLU A 71 3.58 2.12 12.27
CA GLU A 71 3.89 1.97 10.85
C GLU A 71 4.10 0.50 10.48
N TRP A 72 4.84 -0.26 11.29
CA TRP A 72 5.09 -1.68 11.01
C TRP A 72 3.81 -2.52 11.08
N LEU A 73 2.98 -2.30 12.11
CA LEU A 73 1.67 -2.96 12.22
C LEU A 73 0.76 -2.63 11.04
N PHE A 74 0.76 -1.37 10.58
CA PHE A 74 0.02 -0.95 9.40
C PHE A 74 0.49 -1.71 8.16
N HIS A 75 1.79 -1.73 7.87
CA HIS A 75 2.33 -2.37 6.66
C HIS A 75 2.08 -3.89 6.63
N ILE A 76 2.29 -4.59 7.75
CA ILE A 76 2.01 -6.03 7.82
C ILE A 76 0.52 -6.31 7.64
N SER A 77 -0.35 -5.53 8.30
CA SER A 77 -1.79 -5.67 8.16
C SER A 77 -2.26 -5.41 6.74
N PHE A 78 -1.79 -4.33 6.12
CA PHE A 78 -2.11 -3.94 4.75
C PHE A 78 -1.64 -4.98 3.75
N LEU A 79 -0.43 -5.54 3.93
CA LEU A 79 0.09 -6.62 3.09
C LEU A 79 -0.84 -7.84 3.11
N PHE A 80 -1.21 -8.34 4.29
CA PHE A 80 -2.10 -9.49 4.40
C PHE A 80 -3.51 -9.19 3.89
N VAL A 81 -4.01 -7.97 4.04
CA VAL A 81 -5.27 -7.53 3.43
C VAL A 81 -5.16 -7.61 1.91
N ILE A 82 -4.12 -7.07 1.29
CA ILE A 82 -3.93 -7.14 -0.17
C ILE A 82 -3.83 -8.60 -0.64
N LEU A 83 -3.02 -9.42 0.03
CA LEU A 83 -2.90 -10.84 -0.31
C LEU A 83 -4.25 -11.56 -0.20
N ALA A 84 -5.04 -11.27 0.82
CA ALA A 84 -6.40 -11.80 0.93
C ALA A 84 -7.32 -11.31 -0.21
N HIS A 85 -7.15 -10.08 -0.70
CA HIS A 85 -7.90 -9.53 -1.82
C HIS A 85 -7.56 -10.19 -3.16
N LEU A 86 -6.34 -10.73 -3.33
CA LEU A 86 -5.97 -11.46 -4.56
C LEU A 86 -6.91 -12.62 -4.88
N ARG A 87 -7.68 -13.12 -3.91
CA ARG A 87 -8.72 -14.13 -4.13
C ARG A 87 -9.81 -13.73 -5.14
N PHE A 88 -10.05 -12.43 -5.26
CA PHE A 88 -11.03 -11.86 -6.17
C PHE A 88 -10.44 -11.60 -7.56
N LEU A 89 -9.11 -11.48 -7.67
CA LEU A 89 -8.40 -11.23 -8.93
C LEU A 89 -7.97 -12.52 -9.62
N LEU A 90 -7.52 -13.51 -8.85
CA LEU A 90 -6.89 -14.71 -9.36
C LEU A 90 -7.87 -15.89 -9.46
N ILE A 91 -7.73 -16.66 -10.54
CA ILE A 91 -8.46 -17.90 -10.81
C ILE A 91 -7.54 -19.08 -10.41
N GLY A 92 -8.10 -20.11 -9.76
CA GLY A 92 -7.34 -21.32 -9.43
C GLY A 92 -6.34 -21.17 -8.28
N LEU A 93 -6.66 -20.39 -7.24
CA LEU A 93 -5.79 -20.29 -6.08
C LEU A 93 -5.66 -21.62 -5.32
N PRO A 94 -4.46 -21.97 -4.83
CA PRO A 94 -4.26 -23.15 -4.01
C PRO A 94 -5.13 -23.16 -2.75
N SER A 95 -5.46 -24.36 -2.24
CA SER A 95 -6.30 -24.53 -1.04
C SER A 95 -5.74 -23.83 0.20
N TRP A 96 -4.42 -23.77 0.36
CA TRP A 96 -3.74 -23.11 1.48
C TRP A 96 -3.93 -21.58 1.48
N TRP A 97 -4.40 -20.97 0.38
CA TRP A 97 -4.71 -19.54 0.34
C TRP A 97 -5.82 -19.14 1.31
N SER A 98 -6.65 -20.09 1.74
CA SER A 98 -7.63 -19.92 2.81
C SER A 98 -7.00 -19.40 4.11
N HIS A 99 -5.77 -19.82 4.45
CA HIS A 99 -5.04 -19.32 5.60
C HIS A 99 -4.67 -17.84 5.44
N ILE A 100 -4.23 -17.42 4.26
CA ILE A 100 -3.93 -16.02 3.95
C ILE A 100 -5.19 -15.15 4.06
N VAL A 101 -6.33 -15.65 3.56
CA VAL A 101 -7.62 -14.95 3.70
C VAL A 101 -8.05 -14.85 5.16
N CYS A 102 -7.75 -15.86 5.98
CA CYS A 102 -7.99 -15.83 7.42
C CYS A 102 -7.10 -14.79 8.12
N ILE A 103 -5.80 -14.76 7.83
CA ILE A 103 -4.88 -13.76 8.38
C ILE A 103 -5.29 -12.34 7.94
N GLY A 104 -5.64 -12.17 6.67
CA GLY A 104 -6.13 -10.90 6.13
C GLY A 104 -7.41 -10.40 6.78
N LYS A 105 -8.25 -11.28 7.36
CA LYS A 105 -9.39 -10.88 8.21
C LYS A 105 -8.91 -10.06 9.40
N TYR A 106 -7.94 -10.58 10.13
CA TYR A 106 -7.39 -9.95 11.31
C TYR A 106 -6.55 -8.73 10.94
N GLY A 107 -5.79 -8.79 9.85
CA GLY A 107 -5.12 -7.63 9.27
C GLY A 107 -6.10 -6.49 8.97
N GLY A 108 -7.28 -6.80 8.39
CA GLY A 108 -8.32 -5.81 8.15
C GLY A 108 -8.85 -5.13 9.40
N ILE A 109 -8.86 -5.82 10.55
CA ILE A 109 -9.23 -5.25 11.85
C ILE A 109 -8.10 -4.38 12.39
N VAL A 110 -6.86 -4.88 12.36
CA VAL A 110 -5.68 -4.18 12.92
C VAL A 110 -5.33 -2.92 12.12
N MET A 111 -5.54 -2.92 10.81
CA MET A 111 -5.20 -1.83 9.89
C MET A 111 -5.76 -0.46 10.34
N PRO A 112 -7.08 -0.26 10.55
CA PRO A 112 -7.61 1.03 11.01
C PRO A 112 -7.06 1.44 12.38
N PHE A 113 -6.90 0.50 13.32
CA PHE A 113 -6.33 0.81 14.64
C PHE A 113 -4.88 1.29 14.55
N SER A 114 -4.06 0.65 13.70
CA SER A 114 -2.66 1.07 13.49
C SER A 114 -2.57 2.46 12.87
N LEU A 115 -3.45 2.79 11.92
CA LEU A 115 -3.52 4.12 11.31
C LEU A 115 -3.94 5.21 12.30
N VAL A 116 -4.95 4.94 13.13
CA VAL A 116 -5.38 5.86 14.20
C VAL A 116 -4.24 6.05 15.21
N TYR A 117 -3.55 4.97 15.58
CA TYR A 117 -2.40 5.04 16.47
C TYR A 117 -1.27 5.91 15.90
N ILE A 118 -0.94 5.76 14.61
CA ILE A 118 0.05 6.61 13.92
C ILE A 118 -0.36 8.09 13.99
N LEU A 119 -1.63 8.42 13.75
CA LEU A 119 -2.12 9.80 13.84
C LEU A 119 -1.98 10.36 15.26
N ILE A 120 -2.33 9.58 16.28
CA ILE A 120 -2.20 9.98 17.68
C ILE A 120 -0.74 10.26 18.02
N VAL A 121 0.18 9.35 17.65
CA VAL A 121 1.62 9.54 17.92
C VAL A 121 2.16 10.79 17.22
N ARG A 122 1.78 11.03 15.95
CA ARG A 122 2.23 12.23 15.20
C ARG A 122 1.68 13.52 15.81
N ALA A 123 0.40 13.51 16.20
CA ALA A 123 -0.26 14.64 16.85
C ALA A 123 0.39 15.01 18.19
N SER A 124 0.79 14.00 18.98
CA SER A 124 1.44 14.19 20.29
C SER A 124 2.86 14.76 20.19
N ILE A 125 3.54 14.63 19.05
CA ILE A 125 4.89 15.15 18.86
C ILE A 125 4.83 16.59 18.33
N ASP A 126 4.26 16.79 17.14
CA ASP A 126 4.06 18.11 16.54
C ASP A 126 3.07 18.01 15.37
N TRP A 127 1.84 18.45 15.62
CA TRP A 127 0.76 18.43 14.62
C TRP A 127 1.13 19.16 13.33
N ARG A 128 1.74 20.36 13.43
CA ARG A 128 1.98 21.23 12.26
C ARG A 128 3.15 20.74 11.42
N ARG A 129 4.13 20.08 12.04
CA ARG A 129 5.32 19.57 11.35
C ARG A 129 5.10 18.20 10.71
N TYR A 130 4.30 17.33 11.31
CA TYR A 130 4.21 15.92 10.88
C TYR A 130 2.93 15.53 10.14
N ILE A 131 1.95 16.43 10.04
CA ILE A 131 0.69 16.18 9.33
C ILE A 131 0.59 17.12 8.12
N SER A 132 1.17 16.69 7.00
CA SER A 132 0.93 17.34 5.71
C SER A 132 -0.46 16.97 5.16
N PRO A 133 -1.15 17.86 4.42
CA PRO A 133 -2.49 17.59 3.91
C PRO A 133 -2.58 16.32 3.05
N GLY A 134 -1.58 16.07 2.20
CA GLY A 134 -1.54 14.86 1.35
C GLY A 134 -1.37 13.56 2.15
N ASN A 135 -0.54 13.59 3.19
CA ASN A 135 -0.32 12.44 4.07
C ASN A 135 -1.57 12.16 4.93
N LEU A 136 -2.22 13.21 5.44
CA LEU A 136 -3.49 13.08 6.16
C LEU A 136 -4.59 12.49 5.27
N PHE A 137 -4.70 12.98 4.02
CA PHE A 137 -5.66 12.46 3.04
C PHE A 137 -5.50 10.94 2.83
N LEU A 138 -4.26 10.47 2.64
CA LEU A 138 -4.01 9.04 2.42
C LEU A 138 -4.29 8.19 3.65
N ILE A 139 -3.95 8.66 4.85
CA ILE A 139 -4.28 7.95 6.09
C ILE A 139 -5.80 7.86 6.25
N LEU A 140 -6.53 8.96 6.03
CA LEU A 140 -7.99 8.97 6.09
C LEU A 140 -8.62 8.06 5.03
N LEU A 141 -8.09 8.07 3.80
CA LEU A 141 -8.51 7.16 2.73
C LEU A 141 -8.34 5.70 3.14
N LEU A 142 -7.20 5.35 3.75
CA LEU A 142 -6.90 3.99 4.23
C LEU A 142 -7.75 3.59 5.45
N ILE A 143 -8.11 4.53 6.31
CA ILE A 143 -9.07 4.30 7.40
C ILE A 143 -10.47 4.04 6.80
N LEU A 144 -10.94 4.88 5.88
CA LEU A 144 -12.26 4.73 5.26
C LEU A 144 -12.38 3.43 4.46
N ILE A 145 -11.36 3.05 3.69
CA ILE A 145 -11.39 1.80 2.92
C ILE A 145 -11.38 0.57 3.84
N SER A 146 -10.61 0.59 4.93
CA SER A 146 -10.58 -0.52 5.88
C SER A 146 -11.88 -0.64 6.68
N LEU A 147 -12.43 0.47 7.16
CA LEU A 147 -13.72 0.48 7.87
C LEU A 147 -14.88 0.04 6.96
N SER A 148 -14.93 0.53 5.72
CA SER A 148 -15.96 0.08 4.75
C SER A 148 -15.82 -1.41 4.42
N GLY A 149 -14.59 -1.93 4.32
CA GLY A 149 -14.35 -3.36 4.13
C GLY A 149 -14.78 -4.21 5.33
N LEU A 150 -14.52 -3.75 6.56
CA LEU A 150 -15.01 -4.38 7.78
C LEU A 150 -16.53 -4.36 7.86
N PHE A 151 -17.15 -3.25 7.47
CA PHE A 151 -18.61 -3.12 7.43
C PHE A 151 -19.23 -4.15 6.48
N MET A 152 -18.69 -4.30 5.27
CA MET A 152 -19.15 -5.32 4.32
C MET A 152 -18.89 -6.75 4.79
N ARG A 153 -17.93 -6.97 5.68
CA ARG A 153 -17.63 -8.30 6.20
C ARG A 153 -18.54 -8.71 7.36
N TYR A 154 -18.81 -7.78 8.28
CA TYR A 154 -19.47 -8.11 9.55
C TYR A 154 -20.92 -7.66 9.61
N ILE A 155 -21.29 -6.56 8.94
CA ILE A 155 -22.60 -5.94 9.04
C ILE A 155 -23.41 -6.18 7.76
N ASN A 156 -22.91 -5.72 6.61
CA ASN A 156 -23.57 -5.87 5.32
C ASN A 156 -22.85 -6.93 4.46
N ARG A 157 -23.04 -8.20 4.80
CA ARG A 157 -22.33 -9.34 4.20
C ARG A 157 -22.58 -9.43 2.70
N MET A 158 -21.53 -9.21 1.92
CA MET A 158 -21.58 -9.34 0.46
C MET A 158 -21.45 -10.78 0.00
N ASP A 159 -22.12 -11.12 -1.10
CA ASP A 159 -21.87 -12.34 -1.84
C ASP A 159 -20.47 -12.28 -2.48
N ILE A 160 -19.65 -13.25 -2.14
CA ILE A 160 -18.27 -13.38 -2.59
C ILE A 160 -18.22 -13.78 -4.07
N ILE A 161 -19.21 -14.55 -4.54
CA ILE A 161 -19.31 -15.02 -5.92
C ILE A 161 -19.57 -13.83 -6.84
N ASP A 162 -20.53 -12.98 -6.50
CA ASP A 162 -20.86 -11.78 -7.29
C ASP A 162 -19.69 -10.81 -7.35
N VAL A 163 -19.06 -10.54 -6.20
CA VAL A 163 -17.86 -9.67 -6.15
C VAL A 163 -16.74 -10.25 -6.99
N LYS A 164 -16.50 -11.57 -6.92
CA LYS A 164 -15.47 -12.23 -7.71
C LYS A 164 -15.77 -12.17 -9.20
N ALA A 165 -17.00 -12.48 -9.61
CA ALA A 165 -17.44 -12.41 -11.00
C ALA A 165 -17.27 -11.00 -11.58
N PHE A 166 -17.67 -9.98 -10.81
CA PHE A 166 -17.46 -8.58 -11.20
C PHE A 166 -15.98 -8.25 -11.38
N VAL A 167 -15.14 -8.54 -10.39
CA VAL A 167 -13.71 -8.20 -10.43
C VAL A 167 -12.98 -8.96 -11.53
N THR A 168 -13.20 -10.28 -11.68
CA THR A 168 -12.57 -11.05 -12.77
C THR A 168 -13.07 -10.61 -14.13
N GLY A 169 -14.35 -10.26 -14.27
CA GLY A 169 -14.96 -9.75 -15.50
C GLY A 169 -14.29 -8.50 -16.05
N ILE A 170 -13.76 -7.62 -15.18
CA ILE A 170 -12.98 -6.45 -15.60
C ILE A 170 -11.70 -6.88 -16.36
N PHE A 171 -11.00 -7.91 -15.88
CA PHE A 171 -9.72 -8.37 -16.45
C PHE A 171 -9.89 -9.34 -17.62
N THR A 172 -10.98 -10.10 -17.65
CA THR A 172 -11.31 -11.00 -18.77
C THR A 172 -12.10 -10.31 -19.88
N PHE A 173 -12.38 -9.01 -19.73
CA PHE A 173 -13.25 -8.22 -20.62
C PHE A 173 -14.67 -8.80 -20.79
N ASN A 174 -15.07 -9.70 -19.89
CA ASN A 174 -16.43 -10.24 -19.82
C ASN A 174 -17.20 -9.45 -18.75
N LEU A 175 -17.76 -8.31 -19.14
CA LEU A 175 -18.39 -7.37 -18.21
C LEU A 175 -19.55 -8.02 -17.45
N GLN A 176 -19.40 -8.10 -16.13
CA GLN A 176 -20.40 -8.62 -15.22
C GLN A 176 -21.15 -7.47 -14.52
N PRO A 177 -22.39 -7.71 -14.05
CA PRO A 177 -23.14 -6.72 -13.30
C PRO A 177 -22.40 -6.30 -12.03
N LEU A 178 -22.52 -5.03 -11.67
CA LEU A 178 -22.01 -4.49 -10.42
C LEU A 178 -22.85 -5.06 -9.26
N PRO A 179 -22.23 -5.59 -8.18
CA PRO A 179 -22.98 -6.08 -7.02
C PRO A 179 -23.91 -4.99 -6.44
N ASP A 180 -25.16 -5.35 -6.16
CA ASP A 180 -26.19 -4.40 -5.69
C ASP A 180 -25.99 -4.04 -4.21
N SER A 181 -24.95 -3.27 -3.92
CA SER A 181 -24.64 -2.78 -2.59
C SER A 181 -23.93 -1.44 -2.66
N ARG A 182 -24.56 -0.42 -2.07
CA ARG A 182 -23.99 0.93 -1.98
C ARG A 182 -22.65 0.94 -1.22
N VAL A 183 -22.52 0.08 -0.21
CA VAL A 183 -21.26 -0.02 0.56
C VAL A 183 -20.16 -0.66 -0.29
N PHE A 184 -20.48 -1.67 -1.10
CA PHE A 184 -19.53 -2.23 -2.06
C PHE A 184 -19.01 -1.17 -3.02
N VAL A 185 -19.92 -0.40 -3.64
CA VAL A 185 -19.55 0.67 -4.57
C VAL A 185 -18.67 1.71 -3.89
N PHE A 186 -19.02 2.13 -2.68
CA PHE A 186 -18.21 3.07 -1.90
C PHE A 186 -16.81 2.52 -1.63
N HIS A 187 -16.70 1.30 -1.08
CA HIS A 187 -15.41 0.65 -0.81
C HIS A 187 -14.57 0.49 -2.09
N TYR A 188 -15.20 0.06 -3.18
CA TYR A 188 -14.56 -0.13 -4.47
C TYR A 188 -14.01 1.19 -5.04
N LEU A 189 -14.78 2.28 -4.97
CA LEU A 189 -14.33 3.60 -5.42
C LEU A 189 -13.17 4.14 -4.57
N LEU A 190 -13.20 3.95 -3.25
CA LEU A 190 -12.04 4.28 -2.39
C LEU A 190 -10.79 3.49 -2.80
N GLY A 191 -10.96 2.20 -3.14
CA GLY A 191 -9.91 1.37 -3.71
C GLY A 191 -9.36 1.92 -5.01
N LEU A 192 -10.21 2.35 -5.94
CA LEU A 192 -9.77 3.00 -7.18
C LEU A 192 -9.00 4.29 -6.93
N VAL A 193 -9.44 5.12 -5.97
CA VAL A 193 -8.69 6.32 -5.56
C VAL A 193 -7.32 5.92 -5.02
N LEU A 194 -7.23 4.89 -4.17
CA LEU A 194 -5.95 4.40 -3.65
C LEU A 194 -5.00 3.93 -4.75
N LEU A 195 -5.51 3.25 -5.79
CA LEU A 195 -4.70 2.80 -6.93
C LEU A 195 -3.99 3.97 -7.63
N LEU A 196 -4.58 5.16 -7.68
CA LEU A 196 -3.96 6.34 -8.31
C LEU A 196 -2.68 6.83 -7.60
N TYR A 197 -2.51 6.48 -6.32
CA TYR A 197 -1.37 6.89 -5.48
C TYR A 197 -0.34 5.78 -5.29
N LEU A 198 -0.69 4.51 -5.54
CA LEU A 198 0.21 3.37 -5.34
C LEU A 198 1.53 3.45 -6.13
N PRO A 199 1.56 3.78 -7.44
CA PRO A 199 2.79 3.78 -8.20
C PRO A 199 3.84 4.72 -7.61
N SER A 200 3.44 5.93 -7.24
CA SER A 200 4.35 6.90 -6.64
C SER A 200 4.84 6.41 -5.28
N HIS A 201 3.94 6.01 -4.37
CA HIS A 201 4.36 5.72 -2.99
C HIS A 201 5.15 4.42 -2.83
N VAL A 202 4.83 3.37 -3.58
CA VAL A 202 5.55 2.09 -3.49
C VAL A 202 6.88 2.16 -4.24
N MET A 203 6.87 2.70 -5.46
CA MET A 203 8.05 2.66 -6.31
C MET A 203 9.10 3.67 -5.88
N THR A 204 8.76 4.86 -5.36
CA THR A 204 9.79 5.83 -4.94
C THR A 204 10.38 5.53 -3.56
N ALA A 205 9.87 4.53 -2.82
CA ALA A 205 10.32 4.23 -1.46
C ALA A 205 11.84 3.96 -1.37
N PRO A 206 12.47 3.14 -2.25
CA PRO A 206 13.91 2.94 -2.23
C PRO A 206 14.71 4.24 -2.40
N ILE A 207 14.28 5.11 -3.32
CA ILE A 207 14.92 6.41 -3.58
C ILE A 207 14.90 7.28 -2.32
N THR A 208 13.75 7.36 -1.65
CA THR A 208 13.63 8.18 -0.44
C THR A 208 14.48 7.68 0.72
N VAL A 209 14.64 6.37 0.85
CA VAL A 209 15.50 5.75 1.87
C VAL A 209 16.97 5.98 1.55
N ALA A 210 17.35 5.86 0.28
CA ALA A 210 18.69 6.17 -0.21
C ALA A 210 19.10 7.63 0.02
N GLU A 211 18.22 8.57 -0.35
CA GLU A 211 18.44 9.99 -0.13
C GLU A 211 18.53 10.35 1.35
N ALA A 212 17.69 9.72 2.19
CA ALA A 212 17.76 9.88 3.63
C ALA A 212 19.11 9.44 4.21
N ARG A 213 19.62 8.28 3.76
CA ARG A 213 20.95 7.79 4.17
C ARG A 213 22.05 8.76 3.75
N ARG A 214 21.99 9.26 2.50
CA ARG A 214 22.92 10.27 2.00
C ARG A 214 22.95 11.51 2.91
N ARG A 215 21.79 12.08 3.28
CA ARG A 215 21.73 13.26 4.15
C ARG A 215 22.35 13.05 5.52
N GLU A 216 22.13 11.87 6.13
CA GLU A 216 22.73 11.53 7.43
C GLU A 216 24.26 11.44 7.37
N GLU A 217 24.80 10.87 6.29
CA GLU A 217 26.25 10.76 6.12
C GLU A 217 26.93 12.10 5.84
N PHE A 218 26.26 13.02 5.14
CA PHE A 218 26.79 14.35 4.83
C PHE A 218 26.50 15.41 5.91
N ARG A 219 25.77 15.08 6.99
CA ARG A 219 25.33 16.03 8.03
C ARG A 219 24.79 17.34 7.44
N ILE A 220 23.87 17.24 6.47
CA ILE A 220 23.02 18.35 6.02
C ILE A 220 21.60 18.09 6.53
#